data_AF-A0A026WRC2-F1
#
_entry.id   AF-A0A026WRC2-F1
#
_cell.length_a   1.000
_cell.length_b   1.000
_cell.length_c   1.000
_cell.angle_alpha   90.00
_cell.angle_beta   90.00
_cell.angle_gamma   90.00
#
_symmetry.space_group_name_H-M   'P 1'
#
loop_
_entity.id
_entity.type
_entity.pdbx_description
1 polymer ?
#
loop_
_entity_poly.entity_id
_entity_poly.type
_entity_poly.pdbx_seq_one_letter_code
_entity_poly.pdbx_strand_id
1 'polypeptide(L)'
;MLELFTSCLRRKRFPPSWKRARLALIPKGKGKPADDPSVYRPVCLLDEAGKSLRNCGTYVMYYLDCIIHNKTIDTMFNSAEYRLTVATTLLRSSRSMKDICQYCFSDRDISLVMCNTCRRWVHQLCLKRKFNDSTNWEHPDAKYRCLLCSKGFRPWMKYTK
;
A
#
# COMPACT_ATOMS: atom_id res chain seq x y z
N MET A 1 -4.20 -1.71 -30.70
CA MET A 1 -3.64 -1.30 -29.38
C MET A 1 -2.58 -2.28 -28.85
N LEU A 2 -2.86 -3.60 -28.82
CA LEU A 2 -1.89 -4.61 -28.35
C LEU A 2 -0.58 -4.61 -29.14
N GLU A 3 -0.63 -4.53 -30.47
CA GLU A 3 0.57 -4.52 -31.33
C GLU A 3 1.47 -3.30 -31.10
N LEU A 4 0.86 -2.12 -30.88
CA LEU A 4 1.56 -0.89 -30.53
C LEU A 4 2.32 -1.07 -29.20
N PHE A 5 1.69 -1.72 -28.22
CA PHE A 5 2.29 -2.01 -26.92
C PHE A 5 3.42 -3.04 -27.01
N THR A 6 3.20 -4.14 -27.71
CA THR A 6 4.21 -5.17 -27.97
C THR A 6 5.43 -4.58 -28.69
N SER A 7 5.20 -3.68 -29.66
CA SER A 7 6.26 -2.94 -30.35
C SER A 7 7.02 -2.01 -29.39
N CYS A 8 6.31 -1.27 -28.53
CA CYS A 8 6.93 -0.40 -27.51
C CYS A 8 7.79 -1.20 -26.52
N LEU A 9 7.32 -2.37 -26.06
CA LEU A 9 8.05 -3.26 -25.16
C LEU A 9 9.31 -3.81 -25.83
N ARG A 10 9.18 -4.38 -27.04
CA ARG A 10 10.33 -4.92 -27.80
C ARG A 10 11.39 -3.85 -28.06
N ARG A 11 10.96 -2.63 -28.38
CA ARG A 11 11.85 -1.49 -28.69
C ARG A 11 12.26 -0.69 -27.46
N LYS A 12 11.75 -1.03 -26.27
CA LYS A 12 11.94 -0.29 -25.00
C LYS A 12 11.65 1.22 -25.13
N ARG A 13 10.74 1.60 -26.04
CA ARG A 13 10.42 2.99 -26.39
C ARG A 13 8.93 3.22 -26.17
N PHE A 14 8.62 4.16 -25.29
CA PHE A 14 7.26 4.55 -24.98
C PHE A 14 6.99 6.00 -25.40
N PRO A 15 5.79 6.30 -25.92
CA PRO A 15 5.40 7.67 -26.26
C PRO A 15 5.63 8.63 -25.08
N PRO A 16 6.16 9.85 -25.33
CA PRO A 16 6.37 10.84 -24.28
C PRO A 16 5.09 11.21 -23.51
N SER A 17 3.91 11.18 -24.18
CA SER A 17 2.61 11.37 -23.52
C SER A 17 2.36 10.37 -22.39
N TRP A 18 2.77 9.11 -22.55
CA TRP A 18 2.59 8.08 -21.52
C TRP A 18 3.48 8.26 -20.29
N LYS A 19 4.53 9.08 -20.42
CA LYS A 19 5.45 9.44 -19.33
C LYS A 19 5.03 10.74 -18.64
N ARG A 20 3.99 11.42 -19.15
CA ARG A 20 3.48 12.66 -18.58
C ARG A 20 2.20 12.37 -17.82
N ALA A 21 2.13 12.84 -16.58
CA ALA A 21 0.93 12.82 -15.77
C ALA A 21 0.62 14.24 -15.28
N ARG A 22 -0.66 14.57 -15.18
CA ARG A 22 -1.11 15.79 -14.52
C ARG A 22 -1.23 15.50 -13.03
N LEU A 23 -0.47 16.20 -12.21
CA LEU A 23 -0.58 16.09 -10.77
C LEU A 23 -1.85 16.79 -10.30
N ALA A 24 -2.74 16.05 -9.64
CA ALA A 24 -3.88 16.60 -8.91
C ALA A 24 -3.66 16.39 -7.41
N LEU A 25 -3.88 17.43 -6.62
CA LEU A 25 -3.76 17.37 -5.17
C LEU A 25 -5.16 17.23 -4.55
N ILE A 26 -5.45 16.06 -3.97
CA ILE A 26 -6.76 15.80 -3.33
C ILE A 26 -6.63 16.02 -1.82
N PRO A 27 -7.38 16.96 -1.21
CA PRO A 27 -7.33 17.19 0.23
C PRO A 27 -7.69 15.93 1.05
N LYS A 28 -6.99 15.69 2.16
CA LYS A 28 -7.23 14.55 3.07
C LYS A 28 -8.49 14.71 3.95
N GLY A 29 -9.06 15.90 4.06
CA GLY A 29 -10.25 16.20 4.86
C GLY A 29 -10.32 17.69 5.28
N LYS A 30 -11.39 18.09 6.00
CA LYS A 30 -11.58 19.47 6.49
C LYS A 30 -10.77 19.72 7.78
N GLY A 31 -10.24 20.94 7.94
CA GLY A 31 -9.66 21.41 9.20
C GLY A 31 -8.12 21.40 9.32
N LYS A 32 -7.38 21.35 8.20
CA LYS A 32 -5.92 21.49 8.21
C LYS A 32 -5.47 22.74 7.44
N PRO A 33 -4.32 23.35 7.80
CA PRO A 33 -3.77 24.50 7.09
C PRO A 33 -3.50 24.14 5.62
N ALA A 34 -3.96 24.96 4.69
CA ALA A 34 -3.84 24.71 3.24
C ALA A 34 -2.38 24.84 2.73
N ASP A 35 -1.55 25.47 3.54
CA ASP A 35 -0.12 25.74 3.38
C ASP A 35 0.77 24.54 3.75
N ASP A 36 0.23 23.49 4.37
CA ASP A 36 0.98 22.25 4.66
C ASP A 36 0.81 21.20 3.53
N PRO A 37 1.87 20.84 2.78
CA PRO A 37 1.81 19.83 1.73
C PRO A 37 1.33 18.45 2.22
N SER A 38 1.48 18.16 3.52
CA SER A 38 1.08 16.89 4.15
C SER A 38 -0.43 16.66 4.13
N VAL A 39 -1.24 17.71 3.87
CA VAL A 39 -2.71 17.64 3.89
C VAL A 39 -3.30 17.15 2.58
N TYR A 40 -2.49 17.01 1.53
CA TYR A 40 -2.92 16.56 0.21
C TYR A 40 -2.52 15.09 -0.04
N ARG A 41 -3.32 14.41 -0.86
CA ARG A 41 -2.99 13.15 -1.52
C ARG A 41 -2.59 13.50 -2.96
N PRO A 42 -1.32 13.39 -3.33
CA PRO A 42 -0.93 13.55 -4.73
C PRO A 42 -1.49 12.39 -5.54
N VAL A 43 -2.23 12.71 -6.60
CA VAL A 43 -2.75 11.75 -7.57
C VAL A 43 -2.22 12.14 -8.95
N CYS A 44 -1.53 11.22 -9.60
CA CYS A 44 -1.10 11.38 -10.98
C CYS A 44 -2.26 11.01 -11.91
N LEU A 45 -2.91 12.00 -12.50
CA LEU A 45 -3.94 11.81 -13.52
C LEU A 45 -3.25 11.60 -14.87
N LEU A 46 -3.44 10.41 -15.42
CA LEU A 46 -3.04 10.09 -16.77
C LEU A 46 -4.06 10.67 -17.77
N ASP A 47 -3.61 11.00 -18.99
CA ASP A 47 -4.50 11.42 -20.08
C ASP A 47 -5.37 10.23 -20.57
N GLU A 48 -6.32 10.44 -21.49
CA GLU A 48 -7.21 9.35 -21.95
C GLU A 48 -6.44 8.16 -22.55
N ALA A 49 -5.29 8.42 -23.18
CA ALA A 49 -4.35 7.39 -23.62
C ALA A 49 -3.72 6.63 -22.44
N GLY A 50 -3.33 7.33 -21.37
CA GLY A 50 -2.80 6.73 -20.15
C GLY A 50 -3.87 6.10 -19.23
N LYS A 51 -5.13 6.55 -19.27
CA LYS A 51 -6.27 5.95 -18.56
C LYS A 51 -6.76 4.68 -19.22
N SER A 52 -6.81 4.63 -20.55
CA SER A 52 -7.00 3.38 -21.29
C SER A 52 -5.85 2.39 -21.03
N LEU A 53 -4.66 2.90 -20.67
CA LEU A 53 -3.51 2.16 -20.17
C LEU A 53 -3.61 1.64 -18.71
N ARG A 54 -4.65 1.94 -17.91
CA ARG A 54 -4.78 1.33 -16.55
C ARG A 54 -4.75 -0.20 -16.59
N ASN A 55 -5.16 -0.79 -17.70
CA ASN A 55 -5.08 -2.23 -17.89
C ASN A 55 -3.67 -2.70 -18.30
N CYS A 56 -2.80 -1.84 -18.85
CA CYS A 56 -1.47 -2.23 -19.31
C CYS A 56 -0.57 -2.70 -18.17
N GLY A 57 -0.71 -2.15 -16.96
CA GLY A 57 0.02 -2.64 -15.79
C GLY A 57 -0.26 -4.13 -15.55
N THR A 58 -1.52 -4.52 -15.65
CA THR A 58 -1.95 -5.92 -15.57
C THR A 58 -1.38 -6.75 -16.73
N TYR A 59 -1.43 -6.25 -17.97
CA TYR A 59 -0.82 -6.94 -19.12
C TYR A 59 0.70 -7.10 -18.94
N VAL A 60 1.42 -6.07 -18.50
CA VAL A 60 2.88 -6.12 -18.26
C VAL A 60 3.20 -7.17 -17.19
N MET A 61 2.47 -7.17 -16.08
CA MET A 61 2.64 -8.18 -15.03
C MET A 61 2.39 -9.59 -15.57
N TYR A 62 1.35 -9.77 -16.38
CA TYR A 62 1.07 -11.04 -17.06
C TYR A 62 2.16 -11.45 -18.04
N TYR A 63 2.63 -10.53 -18.90
CA TYR A 63 3.73 -10.80 -19.83
C TYR A 63 5.01 -11.19 -19.08
N LEU A 64 5.34 -10.49 -17.99
CA LEU A 64 6.47 -10.84 -17.14
C LEU A 64 6.28 -12.22 -16.49
N ASP A 65 5.09 -12.52 -15.97
CA ASP A 65 4.76 -13.85 -15.43
C ASP A 65 4.95 -14.95 -16.49
N CYS A 66 4.46 -14.72 -17.72
CA CYS A 66 4.66 -15.65 -18.83
C CYS A 66 6.13 -15.85 -19.18
N ILE A 67 6.94 -14.78 -19.23
CA ILE A 67 8.38 -14.89 -19.52
C ILE A 67 9.10 -15.64 -18.40
N ILE A 68 8.84 -15.29 -17.13
CA ILE A 68 9.48 -15.91 -15.95
C ILE A 68 9.16 -17.40 -15.87
N HIS A 69 7.92 -17.77 -16.18
CA HIS A 69 7.44 -19.16 -16.10
C HIS A 69 7.46 -19.90 -17.45
N ASN A 70 8.03 -19.29 -18.49
CA ASN A 70 8.09 -19.82 -19.85
C ASN A 70 6.71 -20.28 -20.40
N LYS A 71 5.66 -19.53 -20.08
CA LYS A 71 4.29 -19.74 -20.59
C LYS A 71 4.11 -18.99 -21.91
N THR A 72 3.28 -19.54 -22.79
CA THR A 72 2.83 -18.80 -23.98
C THR A 72 1.95 -17.62 -23.59
N ILE A 73 1.95 -16.59 -24.42
CA ILE A 73 1.11 -15.41 -24.22
C ILE A 73 -0.27 -15.73 -24.80
N ASP A 74 -1.29 -15.73 -23.96
CA ASP A 74 -2.67 -15.90 -24.36
C ASP A 74 -3.23 -14.60 -24.96
N THR A 75 -3.77 -14.70 -26.17
CA THR A 75 -4.42 -13.59 -26.88
C THR A 75 -5.82 -13.27 -26.33
N MET A 76 -6.43 -14.19 -25.58
CA MET A 76 -7.73 -14.04 -24.92
C MET A 76 -7.62 -13.55 -23.47
N PHE A 77 -6.44 -13.02 -23.08
CA PHE A 77 -6.17 -12.57 -21.73
C PHE A 77 -7.20 -11.58 -21.17
N ASN A 78 -7.82 -11.95 -20.04
CA ASN A 78 -8.75 -11.12 -19.30
C ASN A 78 -8.05 -10.35 -18.16
N SER A 79 -7.87 -9.05 -18.36
CA SER A 79 -7.22 -8.18 -17.37
C SER A 79 -8.00 -8.01 -16.05
N ALA A 80 -9.32 -8.24 -16.01
CA ALA A 80 -10.09 -8.18 -14.77
C ALA A 80 -9.87 -9.44 -13.93
N GLU A 81 -9.90 -10.61 -14.56
CA GLU A 81 -9.65 -11.90 -13.92
C GLU A 81 -8.21 -11.98 -13.39
N TYR A 82 -7.21 -11.62 -14.20
CA TYR A 82 -5.82 -11.65 -13.74
C TYR A 82 -5.54 -10.69 -12.59
N ARG A 83 -6.23 -9.53 -12.53
CA ARG A 83 -6.14 -8.64 -11.36
C ARG A 83 -6.64 -9.31 -10.09
N LEU A 84 -7.74 -10.06 -10.18
CA LEU A 84 -8.26 -10.81 -9.04
C LEU A 84 -7.29 -11.91 -8.62
N THR A 85 -6.67 -12.60 -9.57
CA THR A 85 -5.63 -13.60 -9.31
C THR A 85 -4.43 -12.98 -8.59
N VAL A 86 -3.87 -11.88 -9.10
CA VAL A 86 -2.74 -11.19 -8.46
C VAL A 86 -3.12 -10.72 -7.06
N ALA A 87 -4.29 -10.10 -6.88
CA ALA A 87 -4.75 -9.64 -5.57
C ALA A 87 -4.92 -10.81 -4.59
N THR A 88 -5.53 -11.91 -5.01
CA THR A 88 -5.74 -13.10 -4.19
C THR A 88 -4.42 -13.76 -3.82
N THR A 89 -3.51 -13.91 -4.78
CA THR A 89 -2.16 -14.42 -4.54
C THR A 89 -1.45 -13.54 -3.53
N LEU A 90 -1.42 -12.22 -3.73
CA LEU A 90 -0.81 -11.29 -2.78
C LEU A 90 -1.43 -11.39 -1.39
N LEU A 91 -2.76 -11.53 -1.26
CA LEU A 91 -3.40 -11.70 0.04
C LEU A 91 -3.06 -13.03 0.72
N ARG A 92 -2.85 -14.11 -0.05
CA ARG A 92 -2.51 -15.45 0.46
C ARG A 92 -1.02 -15.62 0.76
N SER A 93 -0.16 -15.05 -0.08
CA SER A 93 1.29 -15.22 -0.02
C SER A 93 1.99 -14.11 0.76
N SER A 94 1.40 -12.91 0.83
CA SER A 94 1.95 -11.86 1.69
C SER A 94 1.70 -12.26 3.14
N ARG A 95 2.74 -12.13 3.97
CA ARG A 95 2.60 -12.27 5.41
C ARG A 95 1.49 -11.34 5.87
N SER A 96 0.56 -11.89 6.67
CA SER A 96 -0.41 -11.07 7.38
C SER A 96 0.36 -9.99 8.12
N MET A 97 0.16 -8.71 7.75
CA MET A 97 0.84 -7.58 8.42
C MET A 97 0.37 -7.38 9.87
N LYS A 98 -0.37 -8.35 10.42
CA LYS A 98 -0.76 -8.43 11.82
C LYS A 98 0.32 -9.07 12.69
N ASP A 99 1.46 -9.50 12.16
CA ASP A 99 2.56 -10.06 12.95
C ASP A 99 3.83 -9.19 12.90
N ILE A 100 3.73 -8.02 12.27
CA ILE A 100 4.79 -7.02 12.18
C ILE A 100 4.31 -5.68 12.73
N CYS A 101 5.24 -4.83 13.17
CA CYS A 101 4.90 -3.48 13.59
C CYS A 101 4.36 -2.65 12.43
N GLN A 102 3.19 -2.04 12.63
CA GLN A 102 2.47 -1.25 11.62
C GLN A 102 3.27 -0.07 11.03
N TYR A 103 4.28 0.43 11.73
CA TYR A 103 4.96 1.67 11.34
C TYR A 103 6.43 1.50 10.91
N CYS A 104 7.13 0.48 11.41
CA CYS A 104 8.50 0.19 11.00
C CYS A 104 8.62 -1.13 10.22
N PHE A 105 7.54 -1.91 10.11
CA PHE A 105 7.48 -3.20 9.42
C PHE A 105 8.44 -4.27 9.94
N SER A 106 9.08 -4.02 11.09
CA SER A 106 9.90 -5.01 11.78
C SER A 106 9.01 -5.98 12.54
N ASP A 107 9.39 -7.25 12.49
CA ASP A 107 8.83 -8.39 13.22
C ASP A 107 9.43 -8.56 14.63
N ARG A 108 10.28 -7.62 15.07
CA ARG A 108 10.83 -7.65 16.43
C ARG A 108 9.72 -7.61 17.46
N ASP A 109 9.68 -8.61 18.32
CA ASP A 109 8.65 -8.76 19.33
C ASP A 109 9.10 -8.11 20.65
N ILE A 110 9.20 -6.78 20.67
CA ILE A 110 9.72 -6.03 21.82
C ILE A 110 8.78 -4.86 22.12
N SER A 111 8.23 -4.82 23.34
CA SER A 111 7.37 -3.72 23.81
C SER A 111 6.27 -3.37 22.80
N LEU A 112 5.47 -4.38 22.43
CA LEU A 112 4.41 -4.25 21.45
C LEU A 112 3.07 -3.92 22.11
N VAL A 113 2.27 -3.12 21.39
CA VAL A 113 0.90 -2.75 21.73
C VAL A 113 -0.03 -3.16 20.59
N MET A 114 -1.08 -3.93 20.88
CA MET A 114 -2.09 -4.33 19.90
C MET A 114 -3.32 -3.41 19.91
N CYS A 115 -3.87 -3.14 18.73
CA CYS A 115 -5.25 -2.64 18.62
C CYS A 115 -6.27 -3.78 18.71
N ASN A 116 -7.24 -3.70 19.63
CA ASN A 116 -8.28 -4.73 19.77
C ASN A 116 -9.26 -4.80 18.58
N THR A 117 -9.38 -3.73 17.77
CA THR A 117 -10.25 -3.71 16.59
C THR A 117 -9.58 -4.32 15.37
N CYS A 118 -8.42 -3.80 14.93
CA CYS A 118 -7.76 -4.28 13.72
C CYS A 118 -6.74 -5.40 13.97
N ARG A 119 -6.46 -5.70 15.25
CA ARG A 119 -5.49 -6.72 15.69
C ARG A 119 -4.10 -6.54 15.09
N ARG A 120 -3.70 -5.28 14.88
CA ARG A 120 -2.36 -4.90 14.40
C ARG A 120 -1.49 -4.49 15.58
N TRP A 121 -0.20 -4.82 15.51
CA TRP A 121 0.80 -4.48 16.53
C TRP A 121 1.56 -3.22 16.18
N VAL A 122 2.02 -2.56 17.22
CA VAL A 122 2.88 -1.40 17.12
C VAL A 122 3.92 -1.43 18.24
N HIS A 123 5.19 -1.15 17.93
CA HIS A 123 6.18 -0.88 18.98
C HIS A 123 5.85 0.41 19.73
N GLN A 124 5.90 0.38 21.06
CA GLN A 124 5.81 1.59 21.88
C GLN A 124 6.81 2.67 21.42
N LEU A 125 8.04 2.27 21.08
CA LEU A 125 9.05 3.19 20.56
C LEU A 125 8.67 3.79 19.19
N CYS A 126 7.96 3.04 18.34
CA CYS A 126 7.48 3.58 17.07
C CYS A 126 6.36 4.62 17.30
N LEU A 127 5.53 4.44 18.33
CA LEU A 127 4.56 5.45 18.74
C LEU A 127 5.25 6.72 19.23
N LYS A 128 6.24 6.56 20.13
CA LYS A 128 7.04 7.68 20.63
C LYS A 128 7.76 8.42 19.51
N ARG A 129 8.43 7.71 18.60
CA ARG A 129 9.22 8.33 17.51
C ARG A 129 8.36 9.01 16.44
N LYS A 130 7.27 8.39 16.00
CA LYS A 130 6.48 8.91 14.87
C LYS A 130 5.33 9.83 15.29
N PHE A 131 4.86 9.71 16.53
CA PHE A 131 3.67 10.42 17.00
C PHE A 131 3.88 11.14 18.33
N ASN A 132 5.12 11.23 18.81
CA ASN A 132 5.49 11.83 20.09
C ASN A 132 4.63 11.31 21.26
N ASP A 133 4.23 10.03 21.18
CA ASP A 133 3.42 9.41 22.21
C ASP A 133 4.24 9.30 23.51
N SER A 134 3.73 9.97 24.55
CA SER A 134 4.31 10.00 25.89
C SER A 134 3.54 9.10 26.86
N THR A 135 2.75 8.15 26.34
CA THR A 135 1.94 7.26 27.17
C THR A 135 2.86 6.42 28.05
N ASN A 136 2.65 6.46 29.35
CA ASN A 136 3.31 5.53 30.26
C ASN A 136 2.62 4.16 30.13
N TRP A 137 3.21 3.28 29.32
CA TRP A 137 2.69 1.95 29.05
C TRP A 137 2.74 1.00 30.26
N GLU A 138 3.45 1.35 31.33
CA GLU A 138 3.46 0.59 32.59
C GLU A 138 2.23 0.89 33.47
N HIS A 139 1.51 1.98 33.19
CA HIS A 139 0.34 2.38 33.97
C HIS A 139 -0.88 1.49 33.63
N PRO A 140 -1.64 0.99 34.64
CA PRO A 140 -2.78 0.09 34.42
C PRO A 140 -3.92 0.69 33.58
N ASP A 141 -4.01 2.02 33.53
CA ASP A 141 -4.98 2.76 32.72
C ASP A 141 -4.41 3.37 31.44
N ALA A 142 -3.23 2.92 30.99
CA ALA A 142 -2.71 3.30 29.68
C ALA A 142 -3.74 3.02 28.58
N LYS A 143 -4.07 4.04 27.78
CA LYS A 143 -5.04 3.93 26.68
C LYS A 143 -4.32 4.03 25.35
N TYR A 144 -4.49 3.02 24.53
CA TYR A 144 -4.01 3.06 23.15
C TYR A 144 -5.12 3.54 22.23
N ARG A 145 -4.85 4.65 21.51
CA ARG A 145 -5.67 5.08 20.38
C ARG A 145 -5.03 4.60 19.09
N CYS A 146 -5.64 3.59 18.47
CA CYS A 146 -5.21 3.15 17.15
C CYS A 146 -5.51 4.23 16.11
N LEU A 147 -4.48 4.74 15.43
CA LEU A 147 -4.64 5.79 14.42
C LEU A 147 -5.36 5.32 13.15
N LEU A 148 -5.44 4.01 12.91
CA LEU A 148 -6.18 3.45 11.77
C LEU A 148 -7.66 3.29 12.09
N CYS A 149 -8.00 2.89 13.32
CA CYS A 149 -9.38 2.63 13.71
C CYS A 149 -10.04 3.84 14.36
N SER A 150 -9.27 4.85 14.76
CA SER A 150 -9.71 6.04 15.52
C SER A 150 -10.50 5.72 16.80
N LYS A 151 -10.35 4.51 17.32
CA LYS A 151 -11.01 4.03 18.54
C LYS A 151 -9.96 3.83 19.63
N GLY A 152 -10.25 4.32 20.83
CA GLY A 152 -9.40 4.17 22.02
C GLY A 152 -9.79 2.91 22.79
N PHE A 153 -8.82 2.04 23.07
CA PHE A 153 -9.04 0.83 23.87
C PHE A 153 -7.86 0.57 24.81
N ARG A 154 -8.07 -0.34 25.78
CA ARG A 154 -6.98 -0.91 26.57
C ARG A 154 -6.05 -1.71 25.65
N PRO A 155 -4.74 -1.40 25.61
CA PRO A 155 -3.78 -2.15 24.81
C PRO A 155 -3.60 -3.57 25.35
N TRP A 156 -3.50 -4.56 24.46
CA TRP A 156 -2.88 -5.85 24.84
C TRP A 156 -1.37 -5.71 24.64
N MET A 157 -0.61 -5.95 25.70
CA MET A 157 0.84 -5.79 25.72
C MET A 157 1.51 -7.15 25.68
N LYS A 158 2.52 -7.30 24.83
CA LYS A 158 3.42 -8.46 24.85
C LYS A 158 4.74 -8.01 25.46
N TYR A 159 4.98 -8.43 26.70
CA TYR A 159 6.27 -8.28 27.36
C TYR A 159 7.08 -9.52 27.03
N THR A 160 8.09 -9.39 26.17
CA THR A 160 9.14 -10.38 26.05
C THR A 160 10.07 -10.22 27.25
N LYS A 161 10.20 -11.30 28.04
CA LYS A 161 11.18 -11.40 29.13
C LYS A 161 12.60 -11.34 28.56
#